data_AF-A0A7G6SSC4-F1
#
_entry.id   AF-A0A7G6SSC4-F1
#
_cell.length_a   1.000
_cell.length_b   1.000
_cell.length_c   1.000
_cell.angle_alpha   90.00
_cell.angle_beta   90.00
_cell.angle_gamma   90.00
#
_symmetry.space_group_name_H-M   'P 1'
#
loop_
_entity.id
_entity.type
_entity.pdbx_description
1 polymer ?
#
loop_
_entity_poly.entity_id
_entity_poly.type
_entity_poly.pdbx_seq_one_letter_code
_entity_poly.pdbx_strand_id
1 'polypeptide(L)'
;MPRSSSGVFVQPAGTAGVPNTLIQSTPYNALAADIGNEITGSLPISGVKAMGANLPMGGFRVVNAADPSGAQDAATKNYVDTTFVAKATAREVLTAARTYYVRTDGNDSNTGLVNSAGGAFLTIQKAANVIAALDCSTFQAFVQVVDGTYTAGTSLPPYLGSLPPVIKGNNATPGNVIISTTGANCFTNASGQTWSVRDMELRSTTTGIHLSSTSGLIQYQNIRFGTCAEGHIFAFGGKCQATGAYSIVGNAQYHMAAVNGSVVANGITVTLSGTPAFSDVFVRAGRAGDIDCFSSAFSGSATGQRYDALTGGAIFTNGAAITYFPGSVAGVARLGGNYF
;
A
#
# COMPACT_ATOMS: atom_id res chain seq x y z
N MET A 1 -66.37 28.89 -6.60
CA MET A 1 -66.76 29.69 -5.41
C MET A 1 -65.47 30.14 -4.74
N PRO A 2 -65.30 31.42 -4.35
CA PRO A 2 -64.09 31.86 -3.64
C PRO A 2 -63.94 31.16 -2.29
N ARG A 3 -62.71 31.03 -1.78
CA ARG A 3 -62.47 30.51 -0.43
C ARG A 3 -62.64 31.58 0.63
N SER A 4 -63.04 31.15 1.82
CA SER A 4 -62.94 31.93 3.06
C SER A 4 -61.47 32.12 3.48
N SER A 5 -61.24 32.93 4.52
CA SER A 5 -59.91 33.07 5.17
C SER A 5 -59.37 31.75 5.75
N SER A 6 -60.22 30.74 5.91
CA SER A 6 -59.87 29.38 6.34
C SER A 6 -59.65 28.40 5.17
N GLY A 7 -59.69 28.86 3.92
CA GLY A 7 -59.43 28.03 2.74
C GLY A 7 -60.61 27.15 2.29
N VAL A 8 -61.83 27.38 2.80
CA VAL A 8 -63.03 26.60 2.44
C VAL A 8 -63.84 27.33 1.38
N PHE A 9 -64.24 26.64 0.31
CA PHE A 9 -65.07 27.22 -0.75
C PHE A 9 -66.48 27.55 -0.25
N VAL A 10 -66.89 28.82 -0.33
CA VAL A 10 -68.20 29.29 0.14
C VAL A 10 -68.93 30.10 -0.92
N GLN A 11 -70.25 29.96 -0.98
CA GLN A 11 -71.08 30.81 -1.83
C GLN A 11 -70.95 32.27 -1.35
N PRO A 12 -70.61 33.22 -2.24
CA PRO A 12 -70.51 34.62 -1.84
C PRO A 12 -71.86 35.15 -1.33
N ALA A 13 -71.84 35.97 -0.28
CA ALA A 13 -73.05 36.56 0.28
C ALA A 13 -73.85 37.32 -0.80
N GLY A 14 -75.18 37.19 -0.77
CA GLY A 14 -76.07 37.88 -1.71
C GLY A 14 -76.14 37.28 -3.12
N THR A 15 -75.59 36.07 -3.35
CA THR A 15 -75.64 35.39 -4.66
C THR A 15 -76.68 34.26 -4.75
N ALA A 16 -77.55 34.11 -3.75
CA ALA A 16 -78.70 33.21 -3.83
C ALA A 16 -79.72 33.76 -4.84
N GLY A 17 -80.30 32.90 -5.69
CA GLY A 17 -81.24 33.35 -6.72
C GLY A 17 -82.52 33.91 -6.10
N VAL A 18 -82.79 35.20 -6.34
CA VAL A 18 -84.05 35.85 -5.94
C VAL A 18 -84.81 36.26 -7.22
N PRO A 19 -86.10 35.92 -7.37
CA PRO A 19 -86.89 36.29 -8.55
C PRO A 19 -86.83 37.80 -8.86
N ASN A 20 -86.78 38.17 -10.14
CA ASN A 20 -86.71 39.56 -10.61
C ASN A 20 -85.48 40.38 -10.14
N THR A 21 -84.40 39.73 -9.69
CA THR A 21 -83.13 40.42 -9.42
C THR A 21 -82.10 40.13 -10.51
N LEU A 22 -81.33 41.16 -10.90
CA LEU A 22 -80.25 41.00 -11.87
C LEU A 22 -79.09 40.24 -11.20
N ILE A 23 -78.66 39.14 -11.81
CA ILE A 23 -77.49 38.38 -11.35
C ILE A 23 -76.23 39.23 -11.61
N GLN A 24 -75.47 39.53 -10.54
CA GLN A 24 -74.20 40.26 -10.65
C GLN A 24 -73.01 39.30 -10.52
N SER A 25 -72.00 39.44 -11.38
CA SER A 25 -70.77 38.64 -11.36
C SER A 25 -69.72 39.13 -10.36
N THR A 26 -69.82 40.39 -9.93
CA THR A 26 -68.87 41.06 -9.01
C THR A 26 -68.55 40.29 -7.73
N PRO A 27 -69.52 39.63 -7.04
CA PRO A 27 -69.24 38.83 -5.85
C PRO A 27 -68.34 37.61 -6.12
N TYR A 28 -68.16 37.21 -7.38
CA TYR A 28 -67.29 36.11 -7.78
C TYR A 28 -65.87 36.57 -8.17
N ASN A 29 -65.59 37.87 -8.27
CA ASN A 29 -64.26 38.37 -8.64
C ASN A 29 -63.15 37.93 -7.65
N ALA A 30 -63.51 37.67 -6.39
CA ALA A 30 -62.58 37.14 -5.39
C ALA A 30 -62.09 35.72 -5.74
N LEU A 31 -62.84 34.94 -6.53
CA LEU A 31 -62.43 33.62 -6.99
C LEU A 31 -61.22 33.71 -7.93
N ALA A 32 -61.18 34.71 -8.80
CA ALA A 32 -60.06 34.90 -9.72
C ALA A 32 -58.76 35.23 -8.97
N ALA A 33 -58.84 36.08 -7.94
CA ALA A 33 -57.72 36.38 -7.06
C ALA A 33 -57.26 35.16 -6.24
N ASP A 34 -58.19 34.37 -5.72
CA ASP A 34 -57.90 33.18 -4.92
C ASP A 34 -57.25 32.07 -5.76
N ILE A 35 -57.72 31.85 -6.99
CA ILE A 35 -57.05 30.97 -7.97
C ILE A 35 -55.63 31.48 -8.28
N GLY A 36 -55.48 32.80 -8.49
CA GLY A 36 -54.16 33.41 -8.72
C GLY A 36 -53.19 33.18 -7.56
N ASN A 37 -53.68 33.29 -6.32
CA ASN A 37 -52.90 33.06 -5.12
C ASN A 37 -52.50 31.59 -4.96
N GLU A 38 -53.41 30.65 -5.22
CA GLU A 38 -53.13 29.21 -5.14
C GLU A 38 -52.10 28.79 -6.21
N ILE A 39 -52.22 29.30 -7.44
CA ILE A 39 -51.25 29.09 -8.52
C ILE A 39 -49.88 29.65 -8.12
N THR A 40 -49.86 30.84 -7.51
CA THR A 40 -48.61 31.50 -7.08
C THR A 40 -48.00 30.81 -5.86
N GLY A 41 -48.80 30.22 -4.98
CA GLY A 41 -48.36 29.48 -3.80
C GLY A 41 -47.85 28.06 -4.11
N SER A 42 -48.32 27.47 -5.22
CA SER A 42 -47.93 26.13 -5.66
C SER A 42 -46.49 26.08 -6.19
N LEU A 43 -45.89 24.89 -6.17
CA LEU A 43 -44.66 24.60 -6.89
C LEU A 43 -44.98 24.22 -8.34
N PRO A 44 -44.58 25.01 -9.34
CA PRO A 44 -44.90 24.73 -10.74
C PRO A 44 -44.08 23.53 -11.24
N ILE A 45 -44.71 22.64 -12.01
CA ILE A 45 -44.04 21.48 -12.63
C ILE A 45 -42.90 21.88 -13.58
N SER A 46 -42.95 23.09 -14.13
CA SER A 46 -41.89 23.64 -14.98
C SER A 46 -40.63 24.05 -14.20
N GLY A 47 -40.64 23.97 -12.87
CA GLY A 47 -39.48 24.28 -12.02
C GLY A 47 -39.07 25.76 -12.00
N VAL A 48 -39.87 26.65 -12.61
CA VAL A 48 -39.55 28.08 -12.76
C VAL A 48 -39.56 28.86 -11.45
N LYS A 49 -40.05 28.26 -10.35
CA LYS A 49 -40.14 28.90 -9.03
C LYS A 49 -39.41 28.06 -7.99
N ALA A 50 -38.51 28.68 -7.25
CA ALA A 50 -37.79 28.05 -6.15
C ALA A 50 -38.71 27.75 -4.96
N MET A 51 -38.37 26.73 -4.17
CA MET A 51 -38.96 26.52 -2.84
C MET A 51 -38.51 27.65 -1.90
N GLY A 52 -39.44 28.50 -1.46
CA GLY A 52 -39.16 29.57 -0.50
C GLY A 52 -39.17 29.13 0.96
N ALA A 53 -39.55 27.88 1.23
CA ALA A 53 -39.59 27.25 2.55
C ALA A 53 -39.50 25.72 2.40
N ASN A 54 -39.34 25.00 3.52
CA ASN A 54 -39.35 23.54 3.53
C ASN A 54 -40.70 22.99 3.05
N LEU A 55 -40.69 21.94 2.23
CA LEU A 55 -41.91 21.23 1.79
C LEU A 55 -42.20 20.04 2.73
N PRO A 56 -43.12 20.16 3.70
CA PRO A 56 -43.43 19.06 4.61
C PRO A 56 -44.19 17.94 3.88
N MET A 57 -43.66 16.71 3.93
CA MET A 57 -44.29 15.55 3.28
C MET A 57 -45.27 14.78 4.16
N GLY A 58 -45.40 15.12 5.45
CA GLY A 58 -46.44 14.55 6.32
C GLY A 58 -46.46 13.01 6.41
N GLY A 59 -45.32 12.35 6.17
CA GLY A 59 -45.22 10.88 6.13
C GLY A 59 -45.44 10.25 4.75
N PHE A 60 -45.74 11.04 3.72
CA PHE A 60 -45.83 10.58 2.33
C PHE A 60 -44.44 10.43 1.67
N ARG A 61 -44.36 9.58 0.65
CA ARG A 61 -43.12 9.27 -0.07
C ARG A 61 -42.97 10.14 -1.32
N VAL A 62 -41.73 10.48 -1.67
CA VAL A 62 -41.36 10.93 -3.01
C VAL A 62 -41.10 9.69 -3.86
N VAL A 63 -41.85 9.50 -4.94
CA VAL A 63 -41.76 8.33 -5.83
C VAL A 63 -41.19 8.71 -7.19
N ASN A 64 -40.65 7.74 -7.92
CA ASN A 64 -40.08 7.91 -9.27
C ASN A 64 -38.91 8.90 -9.38
N ALA A 65 -38.14 9.11 -8.30
CA ALA A 65 -36.85 9.77 -8.40
C ALA A 65 -35.86 8.86 -9.13
N ALA A 66 -35.26 9.36 -10.21
CA ALA A 66 -34.21 8.64 -10.93
C ALA A 66 -32.93 8.54 -10.07
N ASP A 67 -32.05 7.60 -10.42
CA ASP A 67 -30.72 7.56 -9.81
C ASP A 67 -29.93 8.84 -10.17
N PRO A 68 -29.21 9.43 -9.21
CA PRO A 68 -28.49 10.68 -9.43
C PRO A 68 -27.35 10.48 -10.45
N SER A 69 -27.24 11.42 -11.38
CA SER A 69 -26.21 11.49 -12.42
C SER A 69 -25.23 12.66 -12.22
N GLY A 70 -25.67 13.70 -11.51
CA GLY A 70 -24.89 14.87 -11.14
C GLY A 70 -24.74 15.05 -9.62
N ALA A 71 -23.76 15.84 -9.20
CA ALA A 71 -23.43 16.04 -7.78
C ALA A 71 -24.52 16.77 -6.96
N GLN A 72 -25.48 17.40 -7.63
CA GLN A 72 -26.56 18.20 -7.03
C GLN A 72 -27.91 17.48 -7.09
N ASP A 73 -27.95 16.28 -7.68
CA ASP A 73 -29.18 15.50 -7.82
C ASP A 73 -29.62 14.97 -6.45
N ALA A 74 -30.93 14.82 -6.28
CA ALA A 74 -31.47 14.06 -5.15
C ALA A 74 -31.13 12.57 -5.31
N ALA A 75 -30.72 11.91 -4.23
CA ALA A 75 -30.44 10.49 -4.23
C ALA A 75 -31.58 9.69 -3.57
N THR A 76 -31.90 8.52 -4.14
CA THR A 76 -32.80 7.58 -3.46
C THR A 76 -32.08 6.93 -2.27
N LYS A 77 -32.84 6.47 -1.26
CA LYS A 77 -32.26 5.68 -0.16
C LYS A 77 -31.54 4.43 -0.67
N ASN A 78 -32.12 3.75 -1.66
CA ASN A 78 -31.50 2.57 -2.27
C ASN A 78 -30.14 2.90 -2.90
N TYR A 79 -30.05 3.99 -3.66
CA TYR A 79 -28.79 4.45 -4.24
C TYR A 79 -27.75 4.72 -3.15
N VAL A 80 -28.10 5.48 -2.11
CA VAL A 80 -27.18 5.78 -1.01
C VAL A 80 -26.75 4.50 -0.29
N ASP A 81 -27.67 3.64 0.11
CA ASP A 81 -27.37 2.43 0.87
C ASP A 81 -26.46 1.47 0.07
N THR A 82 -26.78 1.21 -1.19
CA THR A 82 -26.00 0.29 -2.03
C THR A 82 -24.61 0.82 -2.38
N THR A 83 -24.50 2.14 -2.63
CA THR A 83 -23.23 2.76 -3.04
C THR A 83 -22.31 3.05 -1.85
N PHE A 84 -22.89 3.44 -0.70
CA PHE A 84 -22.12 3.82 0.50
C PHE A 84 -21.72 2.61 1.35
N VAL A 85 -22.61 1.63 1.54
CA VAL A 85 -22.31 0.43 2.35
C VAL A 85 -21.21 -0.43 1.68
N ALA A 86 -21.16 -0.47 0.35
CA ALA A 86 -20.07 -1.13 -0.38
C ALA A 86 -18.70 -0.46 -0.18
N LYS A 87 -18.65 0.82 0.21
CA LYS A 87 -17.43 1.64 0.24
C LYS A 87 -16.93 1.96 1.65
N ALA A 88 -17.81 1.92 2.66
CA ALA A 88 -17.50 2.41 4.02
C ALA A 88 -16.97 1.34 4.99
N THR A 89 -17.14 0.04 4.71
CA THR A 89 -16.77 -1.05 5.65
C THR A 89 -15.92 -2.15 5.05
N ALA A 90 -15.72 -2.17 3.73
CA ALA A 90 -14.91 -3.17 3.04
C ALA A 90 -13.49 -2.65 2.78
N ARG A 91 -12.48 -3.50 3.03
CA ARG A 91 -11.17 -3.32 2.42
C ARG A 91 -11.33 -3.34 0.90
N GLU A 92 -10.63 -2.46 0.20
CA GLU A 92 -10.62 -2.50 -1.26
C GLU A 92 -10.03 -3.85 -1.72
N VAL A 93 -10.78 -4.58 -2.55
CA VAL A 93 -10.33 -5.84 -3.16
C VAL A 93 -9.74 -5.56 -4.54
N LEU A 94 -8.51 -5.99 -4.78
CA LEU A 94 -7.89 -5.90 -6.09
C LEU A 94 -8.60 -6.81 -7.10
N THR A 95 -8.89 -6.28 -8.28
CA THR A 95 -9.44 -7.01 -9.43
C THR A 95 -8.43 -7.19 -10.56
N ALA A 96 -7.22 -6.65 -10.38
CA ALA A 96 -6.07 -6.78 -11.27
C ALA A 96 -4.79 -6.50 -10.49
N ALA A 97 -3.63 -6.89 -11.05
CA ALA A 97 -2.34 -6.49 -10.50
C ALA A 97 -2.22 -4.95 -10.47
N ARG A 98 -1.61 -4.42 -9.42
CA ARG A 98 -1.52 -2.97 -9.21
C ARG A 98 -0.09 -2.56 -8.89
N THR A 99 0.36 -1.48 -9.52
CA THR A 99 1.67 -0.88 -9.26
C THR A 99 1.49 0.47 -8.59
N TYR A 100 2.18 0.65 -7.48
CA TYR A 100 2.36 1.94 -6.81
C TYR A 100 3.76 2.47 -7.10
N TYR A 101 3.87 3.76 -7.41
CA TYR A 101 5.13 4.42 -7.72
C TYR A 101 5.64 5.20 -6.52
N VAL A 102 6.95 5.10 -6.29
CA VAL A 102 7.67 5.85 -5.26
C VAL A 102 8.76 6.67 -5.96
N ARG A 103 8.81 7.97 -5.68
CA ARG A 103 9.77 8.92 -6.25
C ARG A 103 10.29 9.86 -5.19
N THR A 104 11.53 10.33 -5.34
CA THR A 104 12.15 11.31 -4.44
C THR A 104 11.48 12.70 -4.49
N ASP A 105 10.75 13.00 -5.57
CA ASP A 105 9.96 14.23 -5.77
C ASP A 105 8.45 14.00 -5.57
N GLY A 106 8.05 12.85 -5.00
CA GLY A 106 6.66 12.51 -4.71
C GLY A 106 6.12 13.12 -3.42
N ASN A 107 4.90 12.72 -3.04
CA ASN A 107 4.26 13.11 -1.78
C ASN A 107 3.43 11.94 -1.22
N ASP A 108 3.55 11.64 0.08
CA ASP A 108 2.79 10.55 0.72
C ASP A 108 1.28 10.83 0.87
N SER A 109 0.83 12.04 0.54
CA SER A 109 -0.58 12.40 0.34
C SER A 109 -1.10 12.05 -1.07
N ASN A 110 -0.25 11.68 -2.03
CA ASN A 110 -0.68 11.25 -3.35
C ASN A 110 -1.31 9.84 -3.31
N THR A 111 -1.83 9.37 -4.44
CA THR A 111 -2.42 8.02 -4.56
C THR A 111 -1.39 6.93 -4.83
N GLY A 112 -0.20 7.30 -5.30
CA GLY A 112 0.84 6.38 -5.75
C GLY A 112 0.58 5.73 -7.10
N LEU A 113 -0.53 6.04 -7.79
CA LEU A 113 -0.95 5.30 -9.00
C LEU A 113 -0.37 5.85 -10.30
N VAL A 114 0.30 7.00 -10.27
CA VAL A 114 0.87 7.66 -11.45
C VAL A 114 2.35 7.93 -11.23
N ASN A 115 3.19 7.55 -12.19
CA ASN A 115 4.64 7.83 -12.15
C ASN A 115 4.93 9.30 -12.49
N SER A 116 4.66 10.20 -11.55
CA SER A 116 4.96 11.62 -11.63
C SER A 116 5.09 12.21 -10.23
N ALA A 117 5.69 13.39 -10.08
CA ALA A 117 5.80 14.09 -8.80
C ALA A 117 4.41 14.29 -8.13
N GLY A 118 3.39 14.65 -8.92
CA GLY A 118 2.01 14.84 -8.43
C GLY A 118 1.21 13.55 -8.21
N GLY A 119 1.78 12.38 -8.49
CA GLY A 119 1.06 11.10 -8.45
C GLY A 119 1.71 10.01 -7.62
N ALA A 120 3.03 10.02 -7.47
CA ALA A 120 3.80 9.01 -6.75
C ALA A 120 3.87 9.30 -5.25
N PHE A 121 4.03 8.26 -4.44
CA PHE A 121 4.38 8.40 -3.04
C PHE A 121 5.82 8.91 -2.90
N LEU A 122 6.12 9.55 -1.77
CA LEU A 122 7.48 9.96 -1.41
C LEU A 122 8.27 8.78 -0.82
N THR A 123 7.61 7.92 -0.05
CA THR A 123 8.27 6.85 0.71
C THR A 123 7.82 5.45 0.32
N ILE A 124 8.75 4.50 0.44
CA ILE A 124 8.47 3.06 0.27
C ILE A 124 7.55 2.57 1.40
N GLN A 125 7.73 3.10 2.62
CA GLN A 125 6.86 2.78 3.77
C GLN A 125 5.39 3.13 3.49
N LYS A 126 5.11 4.28 2.87
CA LYS A 126 3.75 4.65 2.50
C LYS A 126 3.14 3.65 1.52
N ALA A 127 3.89 3.27 0.48
CA ALA A 127 3.44 2.27 -0.49
C ALA A 127 3.14 0.91 0.18
N ALA A 128 4.04 0.44 1.06
CA ALA A 128 3.86 -0.81 1.79
C ALA A 128 2.61 -0.78 2.70
N ASN A 129 2.37 0.33 3.40
CA ASN A 129 1.20 0.52 4.25
C ASN A 129 -0.11 0.57 3.44
N VAL A 130 -0.09 1.18 2.25
CA VAL A 130 -1.25 1.20 1.36
C VAL A 130 -1.58 -0.21 0.90
N ILE A 131 -0.58 -1.00 0.49
CA ILE A 131 -0.79 -2.42 0.13
C ILE A 131 -1.36 -3.22 1.31
N ALA A 132 -0.86 -3.01 2.53
CA ALA A 132 -1.34 -3.70 3.74
C ALA A 132 -2.82 -3.43 4.07
N ALA A 133 -3.35 -2.29 3.62
CA ALA A 133 -4.75 -1.93 3.81
C ALA A 133 -5.71 -2.59 2.80
N LEU A 134 -5.18 -3.14 1.71
CA LEU A 134 -5.96 -3.82 0.67
C LEU A 134 -6.31 -5.27 1.06
N ASP A 135 -7.25 -5.84 0.32
CA ASP A 135 -7.30 -7.26 0.01
C ASP A 135 -6.73 -7.45 -1.41
N CYS A 136 -5.52 -7.99 -1.51
CA CYS A 136 -4.87 -8.20 -2.80
C CYS A 136 -5.45 -9.40 -3.57
N SER A 137 -6.35 -10.19 -2.97
CA SER A 137 -6.89 -11.42 -3.56
C SER A 137 -5.76 -12.29 -4.12
N THR A 138 -5.86 -12.77 -5.36
CA THR A 138 -4.81 -13.51 -6.07
C THR A 138 -3.87 -12.62 -6.89
N PHE A 139 -4.05 -11.29 -6.85
CA PHE A 139 -3.32 -10.36 -7.69
C PHE A 139 -2.03 -9.86 -7.04
N GLN A 140 -1.05 -9.58 -7.89
CA GLN A 140 0.24 -9.07 -7.46
C GLN A 140 0.18 -7.56 -7.20
N ALA A 141 0.58 -7.14 -6.00
CA ALA A 141 0.87 -5.75 -5.69
C ALA A 141 2.37 -5.47 -5.91
N PHE A 142 2.68 -4.39 -6.63
CA PHE A 142 4.03 -3.91 -6.89
C PHE A 142 4.25 -2.54 -6.28
N VAL A 143 5.45 -2.31 -5.74
CA VAL A 143 6.01 -0.99 -5.50
C VAL A 143 7.14 -0.78 -6.50
N GLN A 144 6.95 0.11 -7.47
CA GLN A 144 7.99 0.56 -8.39
C GLN A 144 8.69 1.78 -7.78
N VAL A 145 9.92 1.56 -7.31
CA VAL A 145 10.79 2.63 -6.83
C VAL A 145 11.55 3.17 -8.04
N VAL A 146 11.45 4.48 -8.28
CA VAL A 146 12.12 5.15 -9.40
C VAL A 146 13.55 5.52 -9.00
N ASP A 147 14.44 5.63 -9.99
CA ASP A 147 15.82 6.10 -9.82
C ASP A 147 15.90 7.31 -8.87
N GLY A 148 16.78 7.21 -7.89
CA GLY A 148 16.87 8.17 -6.79
C GLY A 148 17.52 7.57 -5.55
N THR A 149 17.79 8.44 -4.57
CA THR A 149 18.29 8.05 -3.25
C THR A 149 17.21 8.26 -2.21
N TYR A 150 16.86 7.21 -1.48
CA TYR A 150 15.84 7.18 -0.44
C TYR A 150 16.50 6.92 0.91
N THR A 151 16.26 7.79 1.89
CA THR A 151 17.02 7.80 3.15
C THR A 151 16.31 7.14 4.33
N ALA A 152 15.08 6.69 4.13
CA ALA A 152 14.27 6.03 5.15
C ALA A 152 14.30 4.50 5.00
N GLY A 153 14.42 3.80 6.13
CA GLY A 153 14.21 2.35 6.19
C GLY A 153 12.73 1.98 6.04
N THR A 154 12.46 0.73 5.70
CA THR A 154 11.09 0.19 5.53
C THR A 154 10.83 -0.96 6.49
N SER A 155 9.81 -0.84 7.32
CA SER A 155 9.23 -1.94 8.09
C SER A 155 8.10 -2.57 7.27
N LEU A 156 8.25 -3.85 6.94
CA LEU A 156 7.34 -4.57 6.05
C LEU A 156 6.11 -5.05 6.84
N PRO A 157 4.91 -4.55 6.54
CA PRO A 157 3.69 -4.88 7.28
C PRO A 157 3.09 -6.22 6.83
N PRO A 158 2.21 -6.83 7.64
CA PRO A 158 1.34 -7.89 7.14
C PRO A 158 0.37 -7.34 6.09
N TYR A 159 0.01 -8.17 5.11
CA TYR A 159 -0.91 -7.91 4.03
C TYR A 159 -1.94 -9.07 3.91
N LEU A 160 -3.03 -8.80 3.21
CA LEU A 160 -4.02 -9.81 2.84
C LEU A 160 -3.90 -10.08 1.33
N GLY A 161 -3.63 -11.33 0.96
CA GLY A 161 -3.50 -11.75 -0.43
C GLY A 161 -2.69 -13.04 -0.58
N SER A 162 -2.83 -13.71 -1.73
CA SER A 162 -2.14 -14.98 -2.01
C SER A 162 -0.71 -14.81 -2.50
N LEU A 163 -0.35 -13.66 -3.08
CA LEU A 163 0.98 -13.39 -3.61
C LEU A 163 1.75 -12.39 -2.73
N PRO A 164 3.06 -12.60 -2.51
CA PRO A 164 3.88 -11.67 -1.74
C PRO A 164 4.04 -10.35 -2.47
N PRO A 165 3.81 -9.18 -1.85
CA PRO A 165 4.08 -7.89 -2.46
C PRO A 165 5.55 -7.77 -2.89
N VAL A 166 5.77 -7.09 -4.03
CA VAL A 166 7.09 -6.96 -4.65
C VAL A 166 7.52 -5.51 -4.68
N ILE A 167 8.57 -5.17 -3.96
CA ILE A 167 9.28 -3.89 -4.04
C ILE A 167 10.41 -4.04 -5.05
N LYS A 168 10.36 -3.26 -6.14
CA LYS A 168 11.32 -3.33 -7.24
C LYS A 168 11.84 -1.95 -7.61
N GLY A 169 13.14 -1.86 -7.87
CA GLY A 169 13.79 -0.68 -8.44
C GLY A 169 14.02 -0.82 -9.94
N ASN A 170 15.25 -0.54 -10.36
CA ASN A 170 15.70 -0.53 -11.75
C ASN A 170 16.43 -1.83 -12.10
N ASN A 171 15.75 -2.72 -12.82
CA ASN A 171 16.27 -4.07 -13.15
C ASN A 171 17.57 -4.03 -13.97
N ALA A 172 17.71 -3.06 -14.88
CA ALA A 172 18.91 -2.93 -15.71
C ALA A 172 20.08 -2.31 -14.94
N THR A 173 19.78 -1.36 -14.04
CA THR A 173 20.79 -0.54 -13.36
C THR A 173 20.43 -0.39 -11.88
N PRO A 174 20.54 -1.46 -11.05
CA PRO A 174 20.10 -1.43 -9.66
C PRO A 174 20.79 -0.35 -8.83
N GLY A 175 22.02 0.06 -9.21
CA GLY A 175 22.74 1.18 -8.59
C GLY A 175 22.08 2.55 -8.71
N ASN A 176 21.08 2.72 -9.59
CA ASN A 176 20.35 3.99 -9.72
C ASN A 176 19.22 4.15 -8.68
N VAL A 177 18.77 3.05 -8.05
CA VAL A 177 17.79 3.08 -6.96
C VAL A 177 18.53 2.74 -5.68
N ILE A 178 18.78 3.74 -4.84
CA ILE A 178 19.61 3.59 -3.65
C ILE A 178 18.75 3.77 -2.41
N ILE A 179 18.71 2.77 -1.54
CA ILE A 179 18.21 2.92 -0.17
C ILE A 179 19.43 3.16 0.72
N SER A 180 19.54 4.36 1.30
CA SER A 180 20.72 4.81 2.05
C SER A 180 20.32 5.33 3.42
N THR A 181 20.26 4.42 4.40
CA THR A 181 19.83 4.75 5.76
C THR A 181 20.98 5.29 6.63
N THR A 182 20.61 6.02 7.67
CA THR A 182 21.52 6.42 8.76
C THR A 182 20.90 5.96 10.07
N GLY A 183 21.54 5.01 10.76
CA GLY A 183 21.06 4.50 12.04
C GLY A 183 19.83 3.59 11.97
N ALA A 184 19.59 2.92 10.82
CA ALA A 184 18.41 2.07 10.62
C ALA A 184 18.67 0.98 9.57
N ASN A 185 17.88 -0.11 9.64
CA ASN A 185 17.88 -1.13 8.60
C ASN A 185 17.23 -0.60 7.30
N CYS A 186 17.68 -1.06 6.12
CA CYS A 186 17.02 -0.71 4.86
C CYS A 186 15.63 -1.38 4.79
N PHE A 187 15.55 -2.68 5.08
CA PHE A 187 14.30 -3.44 5.14
C PHE A 187 14.27 -4.34 6.38
N THR A 188 13.19 -4.23 7.16
CA THR A 188 12.91 -5.11 8.30
C THR A 188 11.60 -5.86 8.06
N ASN A 189 11.59 -7.19 8.18
CA ASN A 189 10.38 -8.00 8.11
C ASN A 189 10.07 -8.69 9.45
N ALA A 190 9.11 -8.12 10.17
CA ALA A 190 8.55 -8.67 11.41
C ALA A 190 7.08 -9.11 11.25
N SER A 191 6.58 -9.18 10.01
CA SER A 191 5.15 -9.41 9.72
C SER A 191 4.70 -10.87 9.86
N GLY A 192 5.63 -11.83 9.91
CA GLY A 192 5.31 -13.25 9.76
C GLY A 192 4.95 -13.67 8.32
N GLN A 193 4.99 -12.75 7.35
CA GLN A 193 4.65 -13.00 5.95
C GLN A 193 5.83 -12.77 5.00
N THR A 194 5.62 -13.07 3.72
CA THR A 194 6.66 -12.97 2.69
C THR A 194 6.58 -11.64 1.95
N TRP A 195 7.72 -10.96 1.79
CA TRP A 195 7.89 -9.81 0.91
C TRP A 195 9.06 -10.04 -0.04
N SER A 196 8.96 -9.54 -1.26
CA SER A 196 10.05 -9.60 -2.25
C SER A 196 10.67 -8.22 -2.45
N VAL A 197 12.00 -8.13 -2.44
CA VAL A 197 12.78 -6.90 -2.64
C VAL A 197 13.82 -7.13 -3.75
N ARG A 198 13.83 -6.28 -4.78
CA ARG A 198 14.74 -6.47 -5.92
C ARG A 198 15.15 -5.20 -6.64
N ASP A 199 16.19 -5.33 -7.46
CA ASP A 199 16.57 -4.34 -8.47
C ASP A 199 17.02 -2.99 -7.88
N MET A 200 17.80 -3.01 -6.80
CA MET A 200 18.24 -1.80 -6.10
C MET A 200 19.56 -1.98 -5.35
N GLU A 201 20.20 -0.85 -5.01
CA GLU A 201 21.35 -0.80 -4.11
C GLU A 201 20.94 -0.44 -2.68
N LEU A 202 21.51 -1.14 -1.71
CA LEU A 202 21.28 -0.94 -0.28
C LEU A 202 22.57 -0.44 0.39
N ARG A 203 22.45 0.58 1.24
CA ARG A 203 23.52 1.19 2.02
C ARG A 203 23.03 1.53 3.42
N SER A 204 23.90 1.42 4.42
CA SER A 204 23.67 1.97 5.75
C SER A 204 24.92 2.62 6.31
N THR A 205 24.73 3.65 7.13
CA THR A 205 25.79 4.34 7.87
C THR A 205 25.43 4.41 9.36
N THR A 206 26.44 4.56 10.21
CA THR A 206 26.40 4.52 11.69
C THR A 206 25.98 3.18 12.30
N THR A 207 24.77 2.70 12.02
CA THR A 207 24.23 1.38 12.40
C THR A 207 23.23 0.89 11.35
N GLY A 208 22.85 -0.38 11.44
CA GLY A 208 21.77 -0.95 10.63
C GLY A 208 22.20 -1.93 9.54
N ILE A 209 21.26 -2.80 9.20
CA ILE A 209 21.38 -3.99 8.35
C ILE A 209 20.62 -3.75 7.04
N HIS A 210 21.10 -4.25 5.91
CA HIS A 210 20.35 -4.08 4.66
C HIS A 210 19.04 -4.88 4.66
N LEU A 211 19.10 -6.20 4.82
CA LEU A 211 17.92 -7.07 4.88
C LEU A 211 17.85 -7.79 6.23
N SER A 212 16.90 -7.39 7.08
CA SER A 212 16.71 -7.98 8.42
C SER A 212 15.35 -8.67 8.52
N SER A 213 15.32 -9.99 8.70
CA SER A 213 14.08 -10.72 8.92
C SER A 213 14.00 -11.28 10.33
N THR A 214 12.97 -10.88 11.09
CA THR A 214 12.79 -11.29 12.48
C THR A 214 11.70 -12.35 12.68
N SER A 215 10.74 -12.43 11.77
CA SER A 215 9.68 -13.46 11.80
C SER A 215 9.10 -13.78 10.42
N GLY A 216 9.27 -12.90 9.44
CA GLY A 216 8.78 -13.11 8.07
C GLY A 216 9.80 -13.77 7.14
N LEU A 217 9.50 -13.74 5.84
CA LEU A 217 10.43 -14.10 4.78
C LEU A 217 10.72 -12.87 3.92
N ILE A 218 12.00 -12.54 3.75
CA ILE A 218 12.46 -11.60 2.72
C ILE A 218 13.02 -12.41 1.55
N GLN A 219 12.32 -12.40 0.41
CA GLN A 219 12.86 -12.87 -0.86
C GLN A 219 13.61 -11.73 -1.53
N TYR A 220 14.79 -12.01 -2.08
CA TYR A 220 15.58 -10.96 -2.73
C TYR A 220 16.31 -11.45 -3.98
N GLN A 221 16.45 -10.56 -4.97
CA GLN A 221 17.21 -10.80 -6.19
C GLN A 221 17.70 -9.48 -6.78
N ASN A 222 18.80 -9.53 -7.54
CA ASN A 222 19.37 -8.35 -8.21
C ASN A 222 19.58 -7.17 -7.24
N ILE A 223 19.96 -7.49 -5.99
CA ILE A 223 20.36 -6.51 -5.00
C ILE A 223 21.84 -6.19 -5.20
N ARG A 224 22.19 -4.92 -5.03
CA ARG A 224 23.57 -4.48 -4.92
C ARG A 224 23.83 -4.11 -3.46
N PHE A 225 24.55 -4.97 -2.74
CA PHE A 225 24.90 -4.70 -1.35
C PHE A 225 26.08 -3.72 -1.31
N GLY A 226 25.78 -2.46 -1.00
CA GLY A 226 26.74 -1.37 -0.85
C GLY A 226 27.42 -1.40 0.52
N THR A 227 28.00 -0.26 0.95
CA THR A 227 28.63 -0.19 2.28
C THR A 227 27.56 -0.25 3.37
N CYS A 228 27.80 -1.08 4.37
CA CYS A 228 26.90 -1.34 5.49
C CYS A 228 27.62 -1.13 6.82
N ALA A 229 26.95 -0.49 7.77
CA ALA A 229 27.49 -0.29 9.11
C ALA A 229 27.57 -1.59 9.92
N GLU A 230 26.60 -2.49 9.72
CA GLU A 230 26.54 -3.80 10.38
C GLU A 230 26.60 -4.92 9.33
N GLY A 231 25.47 -5.52 8.94
CA GLY A 231 25.44 -6.68 8.06
C GLY A 231 24.57 -6.51 6.83
N HIS A 232 24.90 -7.22 5.75
CA HIS A 232 24.06 -7.22 4.55
C HIS A 232 22.76 -7.99 4.78
N ILE A 233 22.83 -9.21 5.31
CA ILE A 233 21.67 -10.09 5.47
C ILE A 233 21.68 -10.65 6.89
N PHE A 234 20.59 -10.45 7.62
CA PHE A 234 20.40 -10.99 8.96
C PHE A 234 19.03 -11.64 9.10
N ALA A 235 19.02 -12.94 9.40
CA ALA A 235 17.83 -13.70 9.74
C ALA A 235 17.85 -14.02 11.24
N PHE A 236 17.01 -13.34 12.02
CA PHE A 236 16.88 -13.53 13.47
C PHE A 236 15.49 -14.07 13.83
N GLY A 237 15.28 -15.39 13.81
CA GLY A 237 13.92 -15.96 13.93
C GLY A 237 13.10 -15.95 12.63
N GLY A 238 13.46 -15.08 11.67
CA GLY A 238 12.88 -15.05 10.32
C GLY A 238 13.71 -15.80 9.28
N LYS A 239 13.37 -15.59 8.01
CA LYS A 239 14.07 -16.15 6.85
C LYS A 239 14.44 -15.07 5.82
N CYS A 240 15.62 -15.19 5.22
CA CYS A 240 16.03 -14.42 4.05
C CYS A 240 16.42 -15.39 2.93
N GLN A 241 15.85 -15.22 1.73
CA GLN A 241 16.09 -16.14 0.61
C GLN A 241 16.46 -15.38 -0.67
N ALA A 242 17.64 -15.65 -1.21
CA ALA A 242 18.00 -15.22 -2.54
C ALA A 242 17.20 -16.03 -3.56
N THR A 243 16.52 -15.36 -4.48
CA THR A 243 15.77 -15.98 -5.59
C THR A 243 16.44 -15.77 -6.94
N GLY A 244 17.60 -15.11 -6.97
CA GLY A 244 18.38 -14.82 -8.17
C GLY A 244 19.75 -14.23 -7.83
N ALA A 245 20.56 -14.02 -8.86
CA ALA A 245 21.90 -13.45 -8.73
C ALA A 245 21.87 -12.04 -8.09
N TYR A 246 22.95 -11.69 -7.39
CA TYR A 246 23.13 -10.37 -6.78
C TYR A 246 24.61 -10.00 -6.71
N SER A 247 24.91 -8.76 -6.30
CA SER A 247 26.29 -8.26 -6.20
C SER A 247 26.61 -7.67 -4.83
N ILE A 248 27.87 -7.71 -4.45
CA ILE A 248 28.45 -7.12 -3.25
C ILE A 248 29.52 -6.12 -3.69
N VAL A 249 29.34 -4.86 -3.33
CA VAL A 249 30.21 -3.76 -3.77
C VAL A 249 30.67 -2.85 -2.64
N GLY A 250 30.25 -3.14 -1.41
CA GLY A 250 30.71 -2.43 -0.23
C GLY A 250 31.02 -3.37 0.92
N ASN A 251 31.69 -2.79 1.91
CA ASN A 251 32.15 -3.47 3.11
C ASN A 251 31.01 -3.60 4.13
N ALA A 252 31.13 -4.58 5.03
CA ALA A 252 30.22 -4.79 6.16
C ALA A 252 30.97 -5.48 7.30
N GLN A 253 30.34 -5.67 8.45
CA GLN A 253 30.82 -6.62 9.45
C GLN A 253 30.64 -8.06 8.96
N TYR A 254 29.46 -8.36 8.40
CA TYR A 254 29.14 -9.67 7.82
C TYR A 254 28.25 -9.60 6.58
N HIS A 255 28.35 -10.60 5.70
CA HIS A 255 27.46 -10.68 4.55
C HIS A 255 26.16 -11.41 4.90
N MET A 256 26.26 -12.61 5.47
CA MET A 256 25.11 -13.42 5.87
C MET A 256 25.23 -13.82 7.33
N ALA A 257 24.17 -13.61 8.10
CA ALA A 257 24.05 -14.17 9.43
C ALA A 257 22.66 -14.75 9.68
N ALA A 258 22.62 -15.97 10.22
CA ALA A 258 21.42 -16.65 10.67
C ALA A 258 21.54 -16.95 12.16
N VAL A 259 20.61 -16.45 12.96
CA VAL A 259 20.57 -16.63 14.42
C VAL A 259 19.15 -17.00 14.84
N ASN A 260 18.91 -18.24 15.25
CA ASN A 260 17.55 -18.81 15.38
C ASN A 260 16.68 -18.68 14.11
N GLY A 261 17.28 -18.38 12.95
CA GLY A 261 16.61 -18.12 11.68
C GLY A 261 17.30 -18.84 10.52
N SER A 262 16.90 -18.54 9.29
CA SER A 262 17.45 -19.20 8.09
C SER A 262 17.85 -18.22 6.99
N VAL A 263 19.02 -18.42 6.38
CA VAL A 263 19.43 -17.74 5.15
C VAL A 263 19.60 -18.77 4.05
N VAL A 264 18.98 -18.55 2.88
CA VAL A 264 19.06 -19.45 1.73
C VAL A 264 19.61 -18.71 0.51
N ALA A 265 20.66 -19.24 -0.09
CA ALA A 265 21.31 -18.69 -1.29
C ALA A 265 21.90 -19.81 -2.15
N ASN A 266 21.03 -20.67 -2.69
CA ASN A 266 21.42 -21.87 -3.44
C ASN A 266 21.39 -21.64 -4.95
N GLY A 267 22.37 -22.17 -5.68
CA GLY A 267 22.36 -22.19 -7.15
C GLY A 267 22.43 -20.81 -7.81
N ILE A 268 22.94 -19.79 -7.12
CA ILE A 268 23.01 -18.40 -7.62
C ILE A 268 24.44 -17.97 -7.93
N THR A 269 24.57 -16.90 -8.71
CA THR A 269 25.85 -16.19 -8.87
C THR A 269 25.89 -14.98 -7.94
N VAL A 270 26.97 -14.87 -7.16
CA VAL A 270 27.27 -13.74 -6.29
C VAL A 270 28.54 -13.05 -6.81
N THR A 271 28.41 -11.81 -7.26
CA THR A 271 29.55 -11.05 -7.81
C THR A 271 30.07 -10.04 -6.80
N LEU A 272 31.35 -10.13 -6.46
CA LEU A 272 32.06 -9.22 -5.58
C LEU A 272 32.93 -8.26 -6.40
N SER A 273 32.85 -6.97 -6.09
CA SER A 273 33.66 -5.92 -6.73
C SER A 273 34.38 -5.08 -5.68
N GLY A 274 35.63 -4.69 -5.97
CA GLY A 274 36.42 -3.81 -5.08
C GLY A 274 37.03 -4.49 -3.85
N THR A 275 37.08 -5.83 -3.82
CA THR A 275 37.56 -6.64 -2.67
C THR A 275 36.93 -6.21 -1.34
N PRO A 276 35.61 -6.41 -1.16
CA PRO A 276 34.92 -6.02 0.07
C PRO A 276 35.55 -6.64 1.32
N ALA A 277 35.70 -5.84 2.37
CA ALA A 277 36.17 -6.28 3.67
C ALA A 277 34.98 -6.62 4.58
N PHE A 278 35.04 -7.81 5.17
CA PHE A 278 34.13 -8.25 6.23
C PHE A 278 34.87 -8.27 7.56
N SER A 279 34.65 -7.24 8.38
CA SER A 279 35.45 -7.02 9.59
C SER A 279 35.21 -8.05 10.69
N ASP A 280 34.10 -8.78 10.62
CA ASP A 280 33.77 -9.88 11.52
C ASP A 280 33.89 -11.22 10.78
N VAL A 281 32.94 -11.52 9.88
CA VAL A 281 32.91 -12.80 9.14
C VAL A 281 32.03 -12.71 7.90
N PHE A 282 32.36 -13.39 6.82
CA PHE A 282 31.53 -13.41 5.60
C PHE A 282 30.18 -14.10 5.87
N VAL A 283 30.18 -15.30 6.44
CA VAL A 283 28.96 -16.08 6.78
C VAL A 283 28.96 -16.53 8.26
N ARG A 284 27.85 -16.32 8.98
CA ARG A 284 27.67 -16.78 10.36
C ARG A 284 26.37 -17.56 10.57
N ALA A 285 26.47 -18.77 11.12
CA ALA A 285 25.31 -19.49 11.64
C ALA A 285 25.47 -19.68 13.15
N GLY A 286 24.57 -19.10 13.94
CA GLY A 286 24.62 -19.09 15.40
C GLY A 286 23.29 -19.49 16.04
N ARG A 287 23.30 -20.01 17.28
CA ARG A 287 22.08 -20.31 18.06
C ARG A 287 21.05 -21.11 17.26
N ALA A 288 21.44 -22.29 16.79
CA ALA A 288 20.62 -23.14 15.91
C ALA A 288 20.10 -22.47 14.62
N GLY A 289 20.71 -21.35 14.20
CA GLY A 289 20.47 -20.75 12.90
C GLY A 289 21.05 -21.59 11.78
N ASP A 290 20.46 -21.48 10.60
CA ASP A 290 20.75 -22.33 9.45
C ASP A 290 21.08 -21.48 8.21
N ILE A 291 22.12 -21.87 7.49
CA ILE A 291 22.50 -21.23 6.22
C ILE A 291 22.66 -22.30 5.16
N ASP A 292 21.73 -22.32 4.22
CA ASP A 292 21.81 -23.10 2.99
C ASP A 292 22.44 -22.26 1.89
N CYS A 293 23.67 -22.60 1.50
CA CYS A 293 24.33 -21.97 0.38
C CYS A 293 25.17 -23.00 -0.37
N PHE A 294 24.52 -23.83 -1.18
CA PHE A 294 25.19 -24.82 -2.02
C PHE A 294 25.00 -24.51 -3.51
N SER A 295 25.91 -25.04 -4.34
CA SER A 295 25.91 -24.83 -5.80
C SER A 295 25.93 -23.36 -6.25
N SER A 296 26.30 -22.44 -5.36
CA SER A 296 26.42 -21.02 -5.68
C SER A 296 27.85 -20.68 -6.07
N ALA A 297 27.98 -19.75 -7.01
CA ALA A 297 29.28 -19.29 -7.52
C ALA A 297 29.61 -17.90 -6.96
N PHE A 298 30.77 -17.75 -6.34
CA PHE A 298 31.31 -16.46 -5.92
C PHE A 298 32.39 -16.01 -6.91
N SER A 299 32.18 -14.85 -7.54
CA SER A 299 33.15 -14.24 -8.48
C SER A 299 33.75 -12.98 -7.86
N GLY A 300 35.07 -12.88 -7.82
CA GLY A 300 35.79 -11.81 -7.12
C GLY A 300 36.34 -12.26 -5.76
N SER A 301 37.02 -11.35 -5.06
CA SER A 301 37.65 -11.62 -3.76
C SER A 301 37.04 -10.79 -2.64
N ALA A 302 37.27 -11.21 -1.39
CA ALA A 302 36.93 -10.49 -0.18
C ALA A 302 38.01 -10.73 0.89
N THR A 303 38.12 -9.84 1.88
CA THR A 303 38.94 -10.06 3.08
C THR A 303 38.07 -10.31 4.30
N GLY A 304 38.63 -10.98 5.31
CA GLY A 304 37.91 -11.36 6.53
C GLY A 304 37.76 -12.88 6.68
N GLN A 305 37.14 -13.31 7.78
CA GLN A 305 36.89 -14.73 8.06
C GLN A 305 35.83 -15.29 7.11
N ARG A 306 36.07 -16.47 6.53
CA ARG A 306 35.14 -17.10 5.56
C ARG A 306 33.81 -17.51 6.18
N TYR A 307 33.86 -18.17 7.34
CA TYR A 307 32.67 -18.60 8.05
C TYR A 307 32.90 -18.78 9.55
N ASP A 308 31.84 -18.66 10.34
CA ASP A 308 31.77 -19.01 11.76
C ASP A 308 30.45 -19.75 12.03
N ALA A 309 30.53 -21.07 12.17
CA ALA A 309 29.43 -21.90 12.63
C ALA A 309 29.58 -22.11 14.14
N LEU A 310 28.64 -21.59 14.93
CA LEU A 310 28.73 -21.58 16.40
C LEU A 310 27.39 -21.89 17.07
N THR A 311 27.44 -22.36 18.32
CA THR A 311 26.26 -22.54 19.19
C THR A 311 25.13 -23.32 18.48
N GLY A 312 25.48 -24.49 17.94
CA GLY A 312 24.55 -25.35 17.21
C GLY A 312 24.11 -24.85 15.83
N GLY A 313 24.68 -23.76 15.31
CA GLY A 313 24.37 -23.25 13.97
C GLY A 313 24.91 -24.16 12.85
N ALA A 314 24.18 -24.23 11.75
CA ALA A 314 24.48 -25.05 10.59
C ALA A 314 24.79 -24.20 9.36
N ILE A 315 25.86 -24.52 8.65
CA ILE A 315 26.20 -23.96 7.34
C ILE A 315 26.28 -25.13 6.37
N PHE A 316 25.26 -25.27 5.53
CA PHE A 316 25.16 -26.32 4.54
C PHE A 316 25.59 -25.83 3.15
N THR A 317 26.66 -26.42 2.67
CA THR A 317 27.29 -26.16 1.36
C THR A 317 27.29 -27.39 0.46
N ASN A 318 26.71 -28.51 0.93
CA ASN A 318 26.65 -29.79 0.24
C ASN A 318 28.05 -30.35 -0.09
N GLY A 319 28.94 -30.35 0.91
CA GLY A 319 30.29 -30.91 0.84
C GLY A 319 31.31 -30.01 0.15
N ALA A 320 31.05 -28.70 0.00
CA ALA A 320 32.00 -27.79 -0.61
C ALA A 320 33.25 -27.60 0.27
N ALA A 321 34.39 -27.30 -0.35
CA ALA A 321 35.65 -27.08 0.39
C ALA A 321 35.53 -25.94 1.42
N ILE A 322 36.31 -25.98 2.50
CA ILE A 322 36.34 -24.93 3.55
C ILE A 322 36.70 -23.52 3.02
N THR A 323 37.16 -23.43 1.77
CA THR A 323 37.47 -22.19 1.05
C THR A 323 36.31 -21.68 0.19
N TYR A 324 35.15 -22.33 0.23
CA TYR A 324 34.01 -22.05 -0.65
C TYR A 324 33.50 -20.61 -0.52
N PHE A 325 33.34 -20.10 0.70
CA PHE A 325 32.99 -18.70 0.92
C PHE A 325 34.22 -17.77 0.75
N PRO A 326 34.05 -16.57 0.16
CA PRO A 326 35.09 -15.56 0.08
C PRO A 326 35.66 -15.14 1.44
N GLY A 327 36.95 -14.80 1.47
CA GLY A 327 37.64 -14.34 2.67
C GLY A 327 39.14 -14.64 2.64
N SER A 328 39.90 -13.90 3.43
CA SER A 328 41.36 -14.08 3.57
C SER A 328 41.74 -14.90 4.80
N VAL A 329 40.83 -15.04 5.78
CA VAL A 329 41.04 -15.76 7.03
C VAL A 329 40.22 -17.05 7.04
N ALA A 330 40.82 -18.15 7.50
CA ALA A 330 40.18 -19.46 7.56
C ALA A 330 38.87 -19.41 8.39
N GLY A 331 37.85 -20.16 7.95
CA GLY A 331 36.61 -20.29 8.71
C GLY A 331 36.75 -21.25 9.90
N VAL A 332 35.78 -21.23 10.81
CA VAL A 332 35.76 -22.06 12.02
C VAL A 332 34.37 -22.66 12.26
N ALA A 333 34.36 -23.89 12.74
CA ALA A 333 33.20 -24.53 13.34
C ALA A 333 33.53 -24.81 14.81
N ARG A 334 32.68 -24.37 15.74
CA ARG A 334 32.94 -24.42 17.19
C ARG A 334 31.63 -24.50 17.97
N LEU A 335 31.71 -24.85 19.26
CA LEU A 335 30.55 -24.84 20.16
C LEU A 335 29.32 -25.61 19.60
N GLY A 336 29.58 -26.75 18.97
CA GLY A 336 28.55 -27.60 18.33
C GLY A 336 28.01 -27.08 17.00
N GLY A 337 28.55 -25.99 16.43
CA GLY A 337 28.23 -25.56 15.08
C GLY A 337 28.88 -26.45 14.01
N ASN A 338 28.25 -26.54 12.84
CA ASN A 338 28.66 -27.43 11.76
C ASN A 338 28.79 -26.70 10.43
N TYR A 339 29.81 -27.07 9.66
CA TYR A 339 29.99 -26.73 8.25
C TYR A 339 30.08 -28.05 7.48
N PHE A 340 29.23 -28.26 6.48
CA PHE A 340 29.12 -29.53 5.78
C PHE A 340 28.55 -29.40 4.37
#